data_AF-A0A815C5F3-F1
#
_entry.id   AF-A0A815C5F3-F1
#
_cell.length_a   1.000
_cell.length_b   1.000
_cell.length_c   1.000
_cell.angle_alpha   90.00
_cell.angle_beta   90.00
_cell.angle_gamma   90.00
#
_symmetry.space_group_name_H-M   'P 1'
#
loop_
_entity.id
_entity.type
_entity.pdbx_description
1 polymer ?
#
loop_
_entity_poly.entity_id
_entity_poly.type
_entity_poly.pdbx_seq_one_letter_code
_entity_poly.pdbx_strand_id
1 'polypeptide(L)'
;MKFSHSRLAMQCEELHISVKNRISICYLVKTMPNLRLLHVKCEENEQKQYSIEDNKQDQNSTEDKLVNWLEQQLSSVRSLVEIFGCHGTIVLRIS
;
A
#
# COMPACT_ATOMS: atom_id res chain seq x y z
N MET A 1 -13.05 -34.88 17.06
CA MET A 1 -12.12 -33.73 17.07
C MET A 1 -12.68 -32.66 16.13
N LYS A 2 -13.10 -31.51 16.67
CA LYS A 2 -13.57 -30.38 15.85
C LYS A 2 -12.33 -29.61 15.40
N PHE A 3 -12.05 -29.58 14.11
CA PHE A 3 -11.07 -28.66 13.55
C PHE A 3 -11.59 -27.23 13.78
N SER A 4 -10.99 -26.54 14.75
CA SER A 4 -11.16 -25.11 14.90
C SER A 4 -10.78 -24.47 13.56
N HIS A 5 -11.70 -23.71 12.98
CA HIS A 5 -11.37 -22.78 11.90
C HIS A 5 -10.47 -21.70 12.49
N SER A 6 -9.22 -22.03 12.76
CA SER A 6 -8.19 -21.02 12.99
C SER A 6 -8.03 -20.33 11.65
N ARG A 7 -8.81 -19.26 11.42
CA ARG A 7 -8.31 -18.18 10.58
C ARG A 7 -6.92 -17.93 11.14
N LEU A 8 -5.89 -18.16 10.32
CA LEU A 8 -4.55 -17.70 10.64
C LEU A 8 -4.67 -16.19 10.80
N ALA A 9 -5.04 -15.76 12.01
CA ALA A 9 -5.03 -14.37 12.41
C ALA A 9 -3.53 -14.09 12.56
N MET A 10 -2.88 -13.83 11.42
CA MET A 10 -1.52 -13.35 11.42
C MET A 10 -1.50 -12.12 12.32
N GLN A 11 -0.84 -12.24 13.47
CA GLN A 11 -0.52 -11.13 14.35
C GLN A 11 0.61 -10.32 13.72
N CYS A 12 0.37 -9.82 12.50
CA CYS A 12 1.33 -9.03 11.76
C CYS A 12 1.01 -7.58 12.05
N GLU A 13 1.63 -7.03 13.10
CA GLU A 13 1.52 -5.60 13.40
C GLU A 13 2.25 -4.76 12.33
N GLU A 14 3.31 -5.31 11.75
CA GLU A 14 4.10 -4.66 10.71
C GLU A 14 4.29 -5.59 9.52
N LEU A 15 4.07 -5.09 8.31
CA LEU A 15 4.24 -5.86 7.08
C LEU A 15 5.07 -5.08 6.07
N HIS A 16 6.08 -5.76 5.50
CA HIS A 16 6.89 -5.27 4.39
C HIS A 16 6.59 -6.08 3.16
N ILE A 17 6.09 -5.45 2.09
CA ILE A 17 5.66 -6.16 0.89
C ILE A 17 5.91 -5.36 -0.38
N SER A 18 6.34 -6.06 -1.43
CA SER A 18 6.32 -5.53 -2.79
C SER A 18 5.04 -5.99 -3.49
N VAL A 19 4.31 -5.05 -4.08
CA VAL A 19 3.06 -5.35 -4.82
C VAL A 19 3.15 -4.82 -6.24
N LYS A 20 2.68 -5.62 -7.19
CA LYS A 20 2.61 -5.22 -8.61
C LYS A 20 1.40 -4.36 -8.95
N ASN A 21 0.39 -4.36 -8.09
CA ASN A 21 -0.87 -3.66 -8.29
C ASN A 21 -1.25 -2.93 -7.00
N ARG A 22 -1.49 -1.62 -7.10
CA ARG A 22 -1.89 -0.75 -5.98
C ARG A 22 -3.21 -1.15 -5.31
N ILE A 23 -4.10 -1.86 -6.00
CA ILE A 23 -5.36 -2.38 -5.42
C ILE A 23 -5.07 -3.38 -4.29
N SER A 24 -3.98 -4.14 -4.39
CA SER A 24 -3.57 -5.09 -3.36
C SER A 24 -3.25 -4.40 -2.03
N ILE A 25 -2.80 -3.14 -2.05
CA ILE A 25 -2.54 -2.32 -0.86
C ILE A 25 -3.84 -2.11 -0.09
N CYS A 26 -4.89 -1.65 -0.79
CA CYS A 26 -6.20 -1.42 -0.20
C CYS A 26 -6.82 -2.69 0.37
N TYR A 27 -6.59 -3.84 -0.29
CA TYR A 27 -7.05 -5.13 0.21
C TYR A 27 -6.38 -5.49 1.54
N LEU A 28 -5.05 -5.34 1.64
CA LEU A 28 -4.29 -5.64 2.86
C LEU A 28 -4.75 -4.77 4.03
N VAL A 29 -4.87 -3.45 3.82
CA VAL A 29 -5.34 -2.51 4.86
C VAL A 29 -6.73 -2.88 5.37
N LYS A 30 -7.64 -3.33 4.50
CA LYS A 30 -9.02 -3.67 4.87
C LYS A 30 -9.17 -5.06 5.52
N THR A 31 -8.25 -5.98 5.24
CA THR A 31 -8.39 -7.40 5.64
C THR A 31 -7.49 -7.81 6.80
N MET A 32 -6.49 -6.98 7.15
CA MET A 32 -5.58 -7.23 8.27
C MET A 32 -5.91 -6.28 9.44
N PRO A 33 -6.86 -6.62 10.31
CA PRO A 33 -7.30 -5.73 11.41
C PRO A 33 -6.23 -5.47 12.47
N ASN A 34 -5.17 -6.26 12.52
CA ASN A 34 -4.06 -6.08 13.46
C ASN A 34 -2.86 -5.36 12.82
N LEU A 35 -2.93 -5.03 11.53
CA LEU A 35 -1.86 -4.34 10.82
C LEU A 35 -1.83 -2.89 11.27
N ARG A 36 -0.71 -2.47 11.85
CA ARG A 36 -0.45 -1.11 12.33
C ARG A 36 0.49 -0.35 11.41
N LEU A 37 1.38 -1.06 10.72
CA LEU A 37 2.36 -0.48 9.84
C LEU A 37 2.52 -1.31 8.56
N LEU A 38 2.37 -0.68 7.41
CA LEU A 38 2.53 -1.31 6.11
C LEU A 38 3.59 -0.56 5.30
N HIS A 39 4.72 -1.21 5.06
CA HIS A 39 5.73 -0.79 4.12
C HIS A 39 5.46 -1.46 2.78
N VAL A 40 5.08 -0.66 1.78
CA VAL A 40 4.74 -1.13 0.45
C VAL A 40 5.70 -0.55 -0.57
N LYS A 41 6.32 -1.43 -1.36
CA LYS A 41 6.96 -1.03 -2.61
C LYS A 41 6.01 -1.37 -3.75
N CYS A 42 5.57 -0.36 -4.49
CA CYS A 42 4.67 -0.58 -5.63
C CYS A 42 5.49 -0.69 -6.92
N GLU A 43 5.45 -1.84 -7.57
CA GLU A 43 6.18 -2.15 -8.80
C GLU A 43 5.42 -1.73 -10.08
N GLU A 44 4.27 -1.06 -9.95
CA GLU A 44 3.38 -0.68 -11.06
C GLU A 44 4.05 0.31 -12.07
N ASN A 45 5.29 0.72 -11.80
CA ASN A 45 6.09 1.63 -12.61
C ASN A 45 6.87 1.00 -13.78
N GLU A 46 6.93 -0.33 -13.91
CA GLU A 46 7.74 -0.93 -14.99
C GLU A 46 6.96 -1.35 -16.25
N GLN A 47 5.61 -1.33 -16.25
CA GLN A 47 4.82 -1.79 -17.41
C GLN A 47 3.97 -0.72 -18.11
N LYS A 48 4.11 0.57 -17.76
CA LYS A 48 3.49 1.69 -18.50
C LYS A 48 4.44 2.89 -18.70
N GLN A 49 5.64 2.63 -19.18
CA GLN A 49 6.25 3.52 -20.19
C GLN A 49 6.07 2.71 -21.49
N TYR A 50 5.19 3.07 -22.43
CA TYR A 50 5.39 4.12 -23.42
C TYR A 50 4.03 4.56 -23.96
N SER A 51 3.62 5.79 -23.65
CA SER A 51 2.90 6.66 -24.58
C SER A 51 2.99 8.06 -24.00
N ILE A 52 3.54 8.97 -24.81
CA ILE A 52 3.84 10.37 -24.56
C ILE A 52 5.27 10.59 -24.05
N GLU A 53 6.11 10.92 -25.03
CA GLU A 53 7.37 11.63 -24.88
C GLU A 53 7.20 12.78 -23.88
N ASP A 54 7.89 12.73 -22.75
CA ASP A 54 8.64 13.88 -22.27
C ASP A 54 9.58 13.46 -21.12
N ASN A 55 10.83 13.85 -21.31
CA ASN A 55 11.92 14.12 -20.38
C ASN A 55 11.97 13.44 -18.99
N LYS A 56 13.19 12.97 -18.69
CA LYS A 56 13.68 12.57 -17.36
C LYS A 56 13.22 13.54 -16.27
N GLN A 57 13.00 12.95 -15.08
CA GLN A 57 12.72 13.55 -13.76
C GLN A 57 11.23 13.65 -13.41
N ASP A 58 10.74 12.66 -12.66
CA ASP A 58 10.17 12.91 -11.33
C ASP A 58 9.71 11.59 -10.70
N GLN A 59 10.62 10.88 -10.03
CA GLN A 59 10.22 9.78 -9.15
C GLN A 59 9.33 10.30 -8.00
N ASN A 60 9.56 11.54 -7.55
CA ASN A 60 8.71 12.23 -6.55
C ASN A 60 7.26 12.38 -7.03
N SER A 61 7.02 12.78 -8.30
CA SER A 61 5.65 12.94 -8.83
C SER A 61 4.84 11.65 -8.78
N THR A 62 5.48 10.50 -8.99
CA THR A 62 4.78 9.21 -9.03
C THR A 62 4.43 8.72 -7.64
N GLU A 63 5.33 8.90 -6.68
CA GLU A 63 5.11 8.59 -5.27
C GLU A 63 3.98 9.45 -4.70
N ASP A 64 4.01 10.76 -4.95
CA ASP A 64 2.96 11.71 -4.53
C ASP A 64 1.61 11.37 -5.15
N LYS A 65 1.56 10.95 -6.43
CA LYS A 65 0.31 10.51 -7.08
C LYS A 65 -0.26 9.25 -6.43
N LEU A 66 0.59 8.30 -6.03
CA LEU A 66 0.15 7.06 -5.40
C LEU A 66 -0.30 7.29 -3.96
N VAL A 67 0.40 8.14 -3.21
CA VAL A 67 -0.02 8.61 -1.86
C VAL A 67 -1.39 9.27 -1.95
N ASN A 68 -1.56 10.28 -2.81
CA ASN A 68 -2.85 10.95 -3.01
C ASN A 68 -3.98 9.98 -3.40
N TRP A 69 -3.70 9.02 -4.28
CA TRP A 69 -4.68 8.00 -4.66
C TRP A 69 -5.06 7.11 -3.46
N LEU A 70 -4.09 6.69 -2.65
CA LEU A 70 -4.33 5.89 -1.45
C LEU A 70 -5.14 6.66 -0.42
N GLU A 71 -4.83 7.93 -0.19
CA GLU A 71 -5.61 8.81 0.69
C GLU A 71 -7.07 8.90 0.25
N GLN A 72 -7.33 9.06 -1.06
CA GLN A 72 -8.70 9.07 -1.57
C GLN A 72 -9.42 7.73 -1.36
N GLN A 73 -8.77 6.61 -1.68
CA GLN A 73 -9.37 5.27 -1.57
C GLN A 73 -9.59 4.81 -0.13
N LEU A 74 -8.71 5.24 0.77
CA LEU A 74 -8.71 4.86 2.18
C LEU A 74 -9.27 5.94 3.09
N SER A 75 -9.76 7.06 2.55
CA SER A 75 -10.42 8.15 3.29
C SER A 75 -11.57 7.70 4.19
N SER A 76 -12.22 6.58 3.85
CA SER A 76 -13.31 5.99 4.64
C SER A 76 -12.84 5.02 5.72
N VAL A 77 -11.55 4.63 5.72
CA VAL A 77 -10.95 3.74 6.71
C VAL A 77 -10.57 4.56 7.92
N ARG A 78 -11.43 4.53 8.96
CA ARG A 78 -11.25 5.29 10.21
C ARG A 78 -9.92 5.03 10.93
N SER A 79 -9.30 3.89 10.63
CA SER A 79 -8.02 3.47 11.20
C SER A 79 -6.81 4.06 10.49
N LEU A 80 -6.92 4.63 9.29
CA LEU A 80 -5.74 5.14 8.61
C LEU A 80 -5.29 6.47 9.25
N VAL A 81 -4.07 6.49 9.80
CA VAL A 81 -3.52 7.63 10.53
C VAL A 81 -2.70 8.51 9.61
N GLU A 82 -1.76 7.91 8.88
CA GLU A 82 -0.78 8.62 8.05
C GLU A 82 -0.42 7.77 6.82
N ILE A 83 -0.24 8.43 5.67
CA ILE A 83 0.39 7.86 4.48
C ILE A 83 1.52 8.79 4.08
N PHE A 84 2.72 8.25 3.89
CA PHE A 84 3.83 9.02 3.33
C PHE A 84 4.70 8.15 2.45
N GLY A 85 5.28 8.78 1.44
CA GLY A 85 6.27 8.17 0.58
C GLY A 85 7.68 8.43 1.10
N CYS A 86 8.56 7.44 0.94
CA CYS A 86 10.00 7.56 1.18
C CYS A 86 10.77 6.64 0.24
N HIS A 87 11.58 7.22 -0.67
CA HIS A 87 12.52 6.51 -1.54
C HIS A 87 11.90 5.32 -2.31
N GLY A 88 10.72 5.51 -2.91
CA GLY A 88 10.02 4.48 -3.69
C GLY A 88 9.28 3.45 -2.85
N THR A 89 9.19 3.66 -1.53
CA THR A 89 8.38 2.87 -0.60
C THR A 89 7.31 3.76 0.01
N ILE A 90 6.07 3.30 0.04
CA ILE A 90 4.98 3.96 0.75
C ILE A 90 4.80 3.30 2.10
N VAL A 91 4.71 4.13 3.13
CA VAL A 91 4.44 3.70 4.49
C VAL A 91 3.02 4.13 4.85
N LEU A 92 2.20 3.17 5.28
CA LEU A 92 0.87 3.43 5.80
C LEU A 92 0.86 3.09 7.30
N ARG A 93 0.48 4.07 8.12
CA ARG A 93 0.24 3.87 9.56
C ARG A 93 -1.26 3.72 9.81
N ILE A 94 -1.62 2.68 10.56
CA ILE A 94 -2.99 2.22 10.80
C ILE A 94 -3.19 2.08 12.33
N SER A 95 -4.32 2.55 12.86
CA SER A 95 -4.71 2.59 14.28
C SER A 95 -5.85 1.64 14.62
#